data_AF-A0A9W5LG83-F1
#
_entry.id   AF-A0A9W5LG83-F1
#
_cell.length_a   1.000
_cell.length_b   1.000
_cell.length_c   1.000
_cell.angle_alpha   90.00
_cell.angle_beta   90.00
_cell.angle_gamma   90.00
#
_symmetry.space_group_name_H-M   'P 1'
#
loop_
_entity.id
_entity.type
_entity.pdbx_description
1 polymer ?
#
loop_
_entity_poly.entity_id
_entity_poly.type
_entity_poly.pdbx_seq_one_letter_code
_entity_poly.pdbx_strand_id
1 'polypeptide(L)' 'MKILGVTGIILICLLTISVFMDMLQGFSLTKAIYNNMSSFKMTTFTEWVVLLFFVLILVREIYMLYKAKKKNP' A
#
# COMPACT_ATOMS: atom_id res chain seq x y z
N MET A 1 10.34 2.06 12.31
CA MET A 1 11.10 0.80 12.18
C MET A 1 11.39 0.56 10.70
N LYS A 2 12.65 0.31 10.34
CA LYS A 2 13.05 0.05 8.93
C LYS A 2 12.16 -1.01 8.26
N ILE A 3 11.70 -2.01 9.00
CA ILE A 3 10.85 -3.09 8.50
C ILE A 3 9.48 -2.60 8.02
N LEU A 4 8.81 -1.69 8.74
CA LEU A 4 7.45 -1.22 8.41
C LEU A 4 7.44 -0.38 7.13
N GLY A 5 8.45 0.47 6.95
CA GLY A 5 8.65 1.21 5.71
C GLY A 5 8.90 0.28 4.52
N VAL A 6 9.75 -0.74 4.71
CA VAL A 6 10.02 -1.76 3.68
C VAL A 6 8.75 -2.55 3.34
N THR A 7 7.95 -2.95 4.33
CA THR A 7 6.66 -3.63 4.11
C THR A 7 5.70 -2.76 3.29
N GLY A 8 5.65 -1.45 3.55
CA GLY A 8 4.82 -0.53 2.77
C GLY A 8 5.25 -0.44 1.31
N ILE A 9 6.56 -0.38 1.06
CA ILE A 9 7.12 -0.36 -0.30
C ILE A 9 6.82 -1.68 -1.03
N ILE A 10 7.00 -2.82 -0.36
CA ILE A 10 6.69 -4.13 -0.92
C ILE A 10 5.20 -4.24 -1.27
N LEU A 11 4.31 -3.77 -0.40
CA LEU A 11 2.87 -3.76 -0.65
C LEU A 11 2.52 -2.97 -1.92
N ILE A 12 3.10 -1.78 -2.08
CA ILE A 12 2.90 -0.94 -3.28
C ILE A 12 3.43 -1.67 -4.52
N CYS A 13 4.64 -2.23 -4.47
CA CYS A 13 5.21 -3.02 -5.57
C CYS A 13 4.30 -4.18 -5.97
N LEU A 14 3.77 -4.93 -5.02
CA LEU A 14 2.88 -6.07 -5.29
C LEU A 14 1.58 -5.61 -5.97
N LEU A 15 0.99 -4.51 -5.50
CA LEU A 15 -0.21 -3.94 -6.14
C LEU A 15 0.07 -3.45 -7.56
N THR A 16 1.22 -2.80 -7.79
CA THR A 16 1.63 -2.37 -9.13
C THR A 16 1.87 -3.56 -10.06
N ILE A 17 2.55 -4.61 -9.59
CA ILE A 17 2.77 -5.83 -10.38
C ILE A 17 1.42 -6.49 -10.71
N SER A 18 0.49 -6.55 -9.75
CA SER A 18 -0.83 -7.15 -9.97
C SER A 18 -1.64 -6.40 -11.04
N VAL A 19 -1.67 -5.07 -11.00
CA VAL A 19 -2.30 -4.24 -12.04
C VAL A 19 -1.58 -4.39 -13.39
N PHE A 20 -0.26 -4.45 -13.39
CA PHE A 20 0.54 -4.63 -14.60
C PHE A 20 0.28 -5.99 -15.26
N MET A 21 0.16 -7.06 -14.46
CA MET A 21 -0.18 -8.41 -14.94
C MET A 21 -1.58 -8.44 -15.57
N ASP A 22 -2.55 -7.73 -15.00
CA ASP A 22 -3.88 -7.60 -15.61
C ASP A 22 -3.81 -6.86 -16.97
N MET A 23 -2.97 -5.83 -17.07
CA MET A 23 -2.74 -5.14 -18.34
C MET A 23 -2.06 -6.04 -19.39
N LEU A 24 -1.10 -6.88 -19.00
CA LEU A 24 -0.48 -7.88 -19.89
C LEU A 24 -1.49 -8.92 -20.39
N GLN A 25 -2.53 -9.21 -19.60
CA GLN A 25 -3.64 -10.08 -19.99
C GLN A 25 -4.67 -9.39 -20.91
N GLY A 26 -4.42 -8.13 -21.32
CA GLY A 26 -5.27 -7.39 -22.24
C GLY A 26 -6.36 -6.55 -21.58
N PHE A 27 -6.35 -6.39 -20.25
CA PHE A 27 -7.28 -5.50 -19.57
C PHE A 27 -6.87 -4.03 -19.80
N SER A 28 -7.86 -3.16 -19.98
CA SER A 28 -7.62 -1.71 -19.94
C SER A 28 -7.19 -1.30 -18.52
N LEU A 29 -6.39 -0.24 -18.40
CA LEU A 29 -5.86 0.24 -17.12
C LEU A 29 -6.96 0.48 -16.08
N THR A 30 -8.10 1.07 -16.48
CA THR A 30 -9.26 1.27 -15.59
C THR A 30 -9.85 -0.05 -15.12
N LYS A 31 -9.93 -1.05 -15.99
CA LYS A 31 -10.49 -2.37 -15.67
C LYS A 31 -9.53 -3.18 -14.79
N ALA A 32 -8.22 -3.09 -15.03
CA ALA A 32 -7.19 -3.70 -14.19
C ALA A 32 -7.20 -3.13 -12.77
N ILE A 33 -7.30 -1.81 -12.63
CA ILE A 33 -7.41 -1.16 -11.30
C ILE A 33 -8.73 -1.58 -10.61
N TYR A 34 -9.84 -1.58 -11.33
CA TYR A 34 -11.14 -1.99 -10.76
C TYR A 34 -11.12 -3.45 -10.30
N ASN A 35 -10.51 -4.34 -11.09
CA ASN A 35 -10.37 -5.75 -10.76
C ASN A 35 -9.56 -5.95 -9.47
N ASN A 36 -8.40 -5.29 -9.38
CA ASN A 36 -7.56 -5.33 -8.18
C ASN A 36 -8.22 -4.71 -6.95
N MET A 37 -9.02 -3.64 -7.12
CA MET A 37 -9.83 -3.07 -6.04
C MET A 37 -11.01 -3.95 -5.65
N SER A 38 -11.52 -4.79 -6.55
CA SER A 38 -12.54 -5.78 -6.21
C SER A 38 -12.01 -6.83 -5.25
N SER A 39 -10.73 -7.21 -5.34
CA SER A 39 -10.09 -8.07 -4.35
C SER A 39 -10.11 -7.47 -2.95
N PHE A 40 -10.00 -6.14 -2.83
CA PHE A 40 -10.16 -5.46 -1.53
C PHE A 40 -11.58 -5.56 -0.95
N LYS A 41 -12.62 -5.82 -1.78
CA LYS A 41 -13.98 -6.07 -1.29
C LYS A 41 -14.17 -7.46 -0.70
N MET A 42 -13.35 -8.43 -1.10
CA MET A 42 -13.38 -9.79 -0.54
C MET A 42 -12.61 -9.91 0.78
N THR A 43 -11.81 -8.90 1.12
CA THR A 43 -11.05 -8.80 2.37
C THR A 43 -11.99 -8.84 3.57
N THR A 44 -11.65 -9.67 4.55
CA THR A 44 -12.40 -9.81 5.80
C THR A 44 -12.31 -8.56 6.66
N PHE A 45 -13.27 -8.38 7.57
CA PHE A 45 -13.28 -7.24 8.50
C PHE A 45 -11.98 -7.13 9.31
N THR A 46 -11.44 -8.27 9.76
CA THR A 46 -10.18 -8.31 10.51
C THR A 46 -9.01 -7.78 9.69
N GLU A 47 -8.91 -8.15 8.42
CA GLU A 47 -7.85 -7.68 7.53
C GLU A 47 -7.97 -6.17 7.26
N TRP A 48 -9.20 -5.64 7.16
CA TRP A 48 -9.44 -4.19 7.08
C TRP A 48 -8.95 -3.45 8.33
N VAL A 49 -9.18 -4.00 9.53
CA VAL A 49 -8.69 -3.42 10.78
C VAL A 49 -7.15 -3.41 10.82
N VAL A 50 -6.51 -4.50 10.42
CA VAL A 50 -5.04 -4.59 10.35
C VAL A 50 -4.45 -3.60 9.35
N LEU A 51 -5.05 -3.49 8.15
CA LEU A 51 -4.65 -2.50 7.14
C LEU A 51 -4.76 -1.07 7.67
N LEU A 52 -5.84 -0.76 8.39
CA LEU A 52 -6.04 0.57 8.98
C LEU A 52 -4.95 0.91 10.00
N PHE A 53 -4.64 -0.02 10.92
CA PHE A 53 -3.56 0.18 11.89
C PHE A 53 -2.19 0.29 11.20
N PHE A 54 -1.94 -0.52 10.17
CA PHE A 54 -0.71 -0.46 9.38
C PHE A 54 -0.51 0.92 8.74
N VAL A 55 -1.55 1.48 8.11
CA VAL A 55 -1.52 2.83 7.51
C VAL A 55 -1.29 3.91 8.57
N LEU A 56 -1.99 3.86 9.71
CA LEU A 56 -1.81 4.84 10.79
C LEU A 56 -0.37 4.86 11.34
N ILE A 57 0.23 3.67 11.52
CA ILE A 57 1.61 3.55 11.98
C ILE A 57 2.59 4.09 10.93
N LEU A 58 2.36 3.77 9.65
CA LEU A 58 3.16 4.30 8.55
C LEU A 58 3.12 5.83 8.48
N VAL A 59 1.94 6.43 8.55
CA VAL A 59 1.78 7.90 8.52
C VAL A 59 2.50 8.55 9.70
N ARG A 60 2.35 7.99 10.91
CA ARG A 60 3.07 8.46 12.10
C ARG A 60 4.58 8.39 11.90
N GLU A 61 5.07 7.30 11.32
CA GLU A 61 6.50 7.11 11.08
C GLU A 61 7.06 8.10 10.05
N ILE A 62 6.34 8.30 8.93
CA ILE A 62 6.67 9.32 7.93
C ILE A 62 6.70 10.71 8.55
N TYR A 63 5.70 11.04 9.38
CA TYR A 63 5.65 12.31 10.10
C TYR A 63 6.84 12.50 11.04
N MET A 64 7.21 11.46 11.80
CA MET A 64 8.37 11.50 12.70
C MET A 64 9.69 11.64 11.92
N LEU A 65 9.84 10.96 10.78
CA LEU A 65 10.98 11.11 9.87
C LEU A 65 11.07 12.54 9.32
N TYR A 66 9.96 13.11 8.88
CA TYR A 66 9.90 14.48 8.38
C TYR A 66 10.26 15.50 9.48
N LYS A 67 9.73 15.31 10.69
CA LYS A 67 10.06 16.13 11.86
C LYS A 67 11.53 16.01 12.28
N ALA A 68 12.10 14.80 12.21
CA ALA A 68 13.52 14.55 12.52
C ALA A 68 14.45 15.22 11.51
N LYS A 69 14.12 15.15 10.20
CA LYS A 69 14.85 15.86 9.13
C LYS A 69 14.84 17.37 9.30
N LYS A 70 13.82 17.94 9.95
CA LYS A 70 13.75 19.38 10.25
C LYS A 70 14.60 19.80 11.46
N LYS A 71 15.01 18.86 12.31
CA LYS A 71 15.75 19.13 13.56
C LYS A 71 17.28 19.01 13.40
N ASN A 72 17.76 18.28 12.39
CA ASN A 72 19.16 18.29 11.97
C ASN A 72 19.24 18.80 10.51
N PRO A 73 19.60 20.08 10.28
CA PRO A 73 19.96 20.57 8.95
C PRO A 73 21.26 19.93 8.45
#